data_AF-X1FWC0-F1
#
_entry.id   AF-X1FWC0-F1
#
_cell.length_a   1.000
_cell.length_b   1.000
_cell.length_c   1.000
_cell.angle_alpha   90.00
_cell.angle_beta   90.00
_cell.angle_gamma   90.00
#
_symmetry.space_group_name_H-M   'P 1'
#
loop_
_entity.id
_entity.type
_entity.pdbx_description
1 polymer ?
#
loop_
_entity_poly.entity_id
_entity_poly.type
_entity_poly.pdbx_seq_one_letter_code
_entity_poly.pdbx_strand_id
1 'polypeptide(L)'
;MVKIEGEKAYPIYSVRIAYTYEINDDNRKYIGKNRILPNGRAKDAISPSLMYKEEQDINKIMQEAKEDIWAGYIRVHDRHTLEKGRMVIDKPKLESIDVSLLRYETWNSGWFSHWTFDDGRKNIEYVESFGRLVTRMERIDDYCLMGAEDKWRWHGKSDDGKEDTDPPCRCMGCKAKGIVRIDH
;
A
#
# COMPACT_ATOMS: atom_id res chain seq x y z
N MET A 1 15.49 -19.00 3.63
CA MET A 1 14.08 -18.59 3.85
C MET A 1 13.98 -17.95 5.22
N VAL A 2 13.67 -16.66 5.27
CA VAL A 2 13.56 -15.92 6.54
C VAL A 2 12.28 -16.35 7.25
N LYS A 3 12.35 -16.47 8.58
CA LYS A 3 11.20 -16.79 9.42
C LYS A 3 11.06 -15.79 10.56
N ILE A 4 9.83 -15.45 10.91
CA ILE A 4 9.48 -14.63 12.07
C ILE A 4 8.48 -15.46 12.88
N GLU A 5 8.81 -15.75 14.14
CA GLU A 5 7.96 -16.54 15.05
C GLU A 5 7.55 -17.90 14.45
N GLY A 6 8.45 -18.52 13.70
CA GLY A 6 8.23 -19.82 13.04
C GLY A 6 7.50 -19.75 11.70
N GLU A 7 6.93 -18.59 11.34
CA GLU A 7 6.22 -18.37 10.08
C GLU A 7 7.16 -17.91 8.98
N LYS A 8 6.79 -18.20 7.71
CA LYS A 8 7.53 -17.68 6.55
C LYS A 8 7.36 -16.16 6.48
N ALA A 9 8.48 -15.45 6.41
CA ALA A 9 8.51 -14.02 6.18
C ALA A 9 8.92 -13.73 4.72
N TYR A 10 8.36 -12.65 4.19
CA TYR A 10 8.48 -12.24 2.80
C TYR A 10 9.20 -10.89 2.71
N PRO A 11 10.06 -10.68 1.70
CA PRO A 11 10.67 -9.38 1.48
C PRO A 11 9.62 -8.34 1.09
N ILE A 12 9.63 -7.22 1.80
CA ILE A 12 8.84 -6.02 1.53
C ILE A 12 9.79 -4.92 1.08
N TYR A 13 9.47 -4.31 -0.06
CA TYR A 13 10.20 -3.19 -0.62
C TYR A 13 9.41 -1.91 -0.44
N SER A 14 10.10 -0.84 -0.05
CA SER A 14 9.58 0.52 -0.15
C SER A 14 9.87 1.04 -1.55
N VAL A 15 8.84 1.51 -2.23
CA VAL A 15 8.93 2.10 -3.56
C VAL A 15 8.48 3.55 -3.46
N ARG A 16 9.39 4.50 -3.66
CA ARG A 16 9.09 5.92 -3.65
C ARG A 16 9.11 6.46 -5.07
N ILE A 17 7.96 6.93 -5.55
CA ILE A 17 7.80 7.51 -6.88
C ILE A 17 7.61 9.01 -6.72
N ALA A 18 8.64 9.80 -7.02
CA ALA A 18 8.59 11.25 -6.96
C ALA A 18 8.17 11.83 -8.31
N TYR A 19 7.32 12.86 -8.25
CA TYR A 19 6.83 13.54 -9.44
C TYR A 19 6.64 15.02 -9.19
N THR A 20 6.58 15.78 -10.29
CA THR A 20 6.14 17.17 -10.30
C THR A 20 4.81 17.32 -11.04
N TYR A 21 4.05 18.34 -10.73
CA TYR A 21 2.77 18.63 -11.39
C TYR A 21 2.54 20.15 -11.47
N GLU A 22 1.67 20.59 -12.37
CA GLU A 22 1.37 22.02 -12.55
C GLU A 22 0.47 22.55 -11.42
N ILE A 23 0.76 23.77 -10.97
CA ILE A 23 -0.09 24.49 -10.01
C ILE A 23 -1.10 25.30 -10.79
N ASN A 24 -2.37 25.18 -10.42
CA ASN A 24 -3.47 26.01 -10.90
C ASN A 24 -4.23 26.61 -9.71
N ASP A 25 -5.15 27.54 -9.97
CA ASP A 25 -5.87 28.25 -8.90
C ASP A 25 -6.68 27.29 -8.01
N ASP A 26 -7.11 26.15 -8.57
CA ASP A 26 -7.90 25.14 -7.87
C ASP A 26 -7.08 24.33 -6.85
N ASN A 27 -5.84 23.98 -7.19
CA ASN A 27 -4.98 23.15 -6.34
C ASN A 27 -4.07 23.96 -5.42
N ARG A 28 -3.75 25.22 -5.75
CA ARG A 28 -2.76 26.04 -5.04
C ARG A 28 -2.98 26.12 -3.54
N LYS A 29 -4.24 26.22 -3.11
CA LYS A 29 -4.64 26.33 -1.69
C LYS A 29 -4.37 25.07 -0.86
N TYR A 30 -4.20 23.91 -1.50
CA TYR A 30 -3.94 22.63 -0.84
C TYR A 30 -2.46 22.25 -0.83
N ILE A 31 -1.59 23.06 -1.44
CA ILE A 31 -0.16 22.76 -1.59
C ILE A 31 0.61 23.46 -0.46
N GLY A 32 1.32 22.67 0.34
CA GLY A 32 2.26 23.20 1.33
C GLY A 32 3.33 24.06 0.66
N LYS A 33 3.65 25.23 1.23
CA LYS A 33 4.62 26.18 0.64
C LYS A 33 5.99 25.55 0.33
N ASN A 34 6.43 24.59 1.14
CA ASN A 34 7.67 23.82 0.96
C ASN A 34 7.67 22.88 -0.26
N ARG A 35 6.51 22.68 -0.89
CA ARG A 35 6.34 21.82 -2.06
C ARG A 35 6.26 22.60 -3.38
N ILE A 36 6.08 23.93 -3.30
CA ILE A 36 6.01 24.81 -4.47
C ILE A 36 7.42 25.04 -5.02
N LEU A 37 7.58 24.89 -6.33
CA LEU A 37 8.79 25.15 -7.08
C LEU A 37 8.70 26.53 -7.76
N PRO A 38 9.84 27.19 -8.05
CA PRO A 38 9.85 28.54 -8.64
C PRO A 38 9.18 28.67 -10.01
N ASN A 39 9.02 27.56 -10.73
CA ASN A 39 8.46 27.52 -12.09
C ASN A 39 6.94 27.28 -12.12
N GLY A 40 6.22 27.54 -11.03
CA GLY A 40 4.78 27.31 -10.96
C GLY A 40 4.39 25.83 -10.93
N ARG A 41 5.33 24.94 -10.58
CA ARG A 41 5.06 23.51 -10.35
C ARG A 41 5.09 23.20 -8.86
N ALA A 42 4.53 22.07 -8.47
CA ALA A 42 4.72 21.49 -7.16
C ALA A 42 5.36 20.11 -7.27
N LYS A 43 6.03 19.69 -6.19
CA LYS A 43 6.57 18.33 -6.04
C LYS A 43 5.70 17.50 -5.08
N ASP A 44 5.65 16.21 -5.32
CA ASP A 44 5.05 15.21 -4.44
C ASP A 44 5.70 13.84 -4.62
N ALA A 45 5.28 12.86 -3.83
CA ALA A 45 5.61 11.47 -4.05
C ALA A 45 4.50 10.54 -3.59
N ILE A 46 4.34 9.40 -4.27
CA ILE A 46 3.62 8.24 -3.74
C ILE A 46 4.64 7.22 -3.25
N SER A 47 4.35 6.56 -2.12
CA SER A 47 5.29 5.64 -1.46
C SER A 47 4.65 4.28 -1.10
N PRO A 48 4.19 3.48 -2.08
CA PRO A 48 3.67 2.15 -1.79
C PRO A 48 4.74 1.19 -1.23
N SER A 49 4.27 0.17 -0.51
CA SER A 49 5.08 -0.98 -0.11
C SER A 49 4.66 -2.23 -0.89
N LEU A 50 5.62 -2.94 -1.47
CA LEU A 50 5.39 -4.13 -2.29
C LEU A 50 6.00 -5.36 -1.62
N MET A 51 5.21 -6.43 -1.47
CA MET A 51 5.67 -7.70 -0.92
C MET A 51 5.78 -8.75 -2.02
N TYR A 52 6.88 -9.52 -2.02
CA TYR A 52 7.15 -10.58 -2.98
C TYR A 52 7.39 -11.93 -2.30
N LYS A 53 7.15 -13.05 -3.00
CA LYS A 53 7.36 -14.40 -2.45
C LYS A 53 8.83 -14.72 -2.16
N GLU A 54 9.73 -14.01 -2.83
CA GLU A 54 11.19 -14.12 -2.77
C GLU A 54 11.83 -12.78 -3.13
N GLU A 55 13.10 -12.57 -2.77
CA GLU A 55 13.80 -11.32 -3.10
C GLU A 55 13.84 -11.11 -4.61
N GLN A 56 13.61 -9.87 -5.02
CA GLN A 56 13.64 -9.47 -6.42
C GLN A 56 14.84 -8.59 -6.69
N ASP A 57 15.26 -8.57 -7.95
CA ASP A 57 16.17 -7.56 -8.47
C ASP A 57 15.52 -6.16 -8.37
N ILE A 58 16.28 -5.19 -7.88
CA ILE A 58 15.79 -3.83 -7.66
C ILE A 58 15.37 -3.16 -8.98
N ASN A 59 16.10 -3.39 -10.07
CA ASN A 59 15.75 -2.79 -11.37
C ASN A 59 14.44 -3.36 -11.91
N LYS A 60 14.18 -4.65 -11.66
CA LYS A 60 12.89 -5.27 -12.00
C LYS A 60 11.74 -4.59 -11.25
N ILE A 61 11.87 -4.37 -9.94
CA ILE A 61 10.84 -3.66 -9.15
C ILE A 61 10.66 -2.23 -9.66
N MET A 62 11.75 -1.52 -9.99
CA MET A 62 11.68 -0.17 -10.56
C MET A 62 10.90 -0.15 -11.88
N GLN A 63 11.10 -1.16 -12.73
CA GLN A 63 10.38 -1.28 -13.99
C GLN A 63 8.88 -1.55 -13.75
N GLU A 64 8.53 -2.50 -12.88
CA GLU A 64 7.14 -2.80 -12.49
C GLU A 64 6.46 -1.55 -11.90
N ALA A 65 7.15 -0.82 -11.02
CA ALA A 65 6.64 0.42 -10.44
C ALA A 65 6.36 1.50 -11.51
N LYS A 66 7.18 1.57 -12.55
CA LYS A 66 6.98 2.50 -13.67
C LYS A 66 5.80 2.09 -14.56
N GLU A 67 5.70 0.81 -14.89
CA GLU A 67 4.73 0.29 -15.87
C GLU A 67 3.32 0.11 -15.27
N ASP A 68 3.24 -0.28 -14.00
CA ASP A 68 1.96 -0.59 -13.36
C ASP A 68 1.49 0.55 -12.46
N ILE A 69 2.32 0.94 -11.50
CA ILE A 69 1.94 1.89 -10.45
C ILE A 69 1.87 3.29 -11.04
N TRP A 70 2.96 3.76 -11.66
CA TRP A 70 3.03 5.10 -12.21
C TRP A 70 2.10 5.27 -13.42
N ALA A 71 2.06 4.31 -14.34
CA ALA A 71 1.12 4.39 -15.46
C ALA A 71 -0.34 4.34 -14.99
N GLY A 72 -0.66 3.52 -13.98
CA GLY A 72 -1.98 3.50 -13.35
C GLY A 72 -2.32 4.83 -12.68
N TYR A 73 -1.37 5.42 -11.97
CA TYR A 73 -1.48 6.73 -11.36
C TYR A 73 -1.79 7.80 -12.41
N ILE A 74 -1.03 7.86 -13.51
CA ILE A 74 -1.32 8.79 -14.62
C ILE A 74 -2.73 8.55 -15.15
N ARG A 75 -3.14 7.31 -15.44
CA ARG A 75 -4.48 7.01 -15.99
C ARG A 75 -5.62 7.54 -15.12
N VAL A 76 -5.45 7.48 -13.80
CA VAL A 76 -6.45 8.01 -12.85
C VAL A 76 -6.37 9.53 -12.77
N HIS A 77 -5.18 10.12 -12.76
CA HIS A 77 -5.02 11.56 -12.51
C HIS A 77 -5.02 12.46 -13.76
N ASP A 78 -4.88 11.90 -14.96
CA ASP A 78 -4.96 12.63 -16.24
C ASP A 78 -6.38 13.13 -16.57
N ARG A 79 -7.41 12.68 -15.82
CA ARG A 79 -8.83 12.97 -16.11
C ARG A 79 -9.58 13.71 -15.00
N HIS A 80 -8.93 14.09 -13.90
CA HIS A 80 -9.62 14.70 -12.76
C HIS A 80 -9.61 16.24 -12.83
N THR A 81 -10.47 16.81 -13.68
CA THR A 81 -11.00 18.15 -13.46
C THR A 81 -11.95 18.09 -12.26
N LEU A 82 -11.49 18.55 -11.09
CA LEU A 82 -12.28 18.84 -9.88
C LEU A 82 -13.50 17.92 -9.63
N GLU A 83 -13.32 16.82 -8.91
CA GLU A 83 -14.44 16.18 -8.23
C GLU A 83 -14.27 16.25 -6.71
N LYS A 84 -15.25 16.91 -6.06
CA LYS A 84 -15.57 16.73 -4.63
C LYS A 84 -14.47 17.15 -3.64
N GLY A 85 -13.81 18.29 -3.88
CA GLY A 85 -12.93 18.91 -2.88
C GLY A 85 -11.56 18.25 -2.71
N ARG A 86 -11.11 17.42 -3.66
CA ARG A 86 -9.77 16.81 -3.66
C ARG A 86 -8.76 17.62 -4.47
N MET A 87 -7.48 17.48 -4.11
CA MET A 87 -6.35 18.11 -4.78
C MET A 87 -6.28 17.66 -6.26
N VAL A 88 -6.30 18.62 -7.18
CA VAL A 88 -6.12 18.39 -8.62
C VAL A 88 -4.62 18.26 -8.90
N ILE A 89 -4.20 17.12 -9.41
CA ILE A 89 -2.82 16.86 -9.82
C ILE A 89 -2.79 16.94 -11.34
N ASP A 90 -2.39 18.10 -11.86
CA ASP A 90 -2.42 18.40 -13.27
C ASP A 90 -1.07 18.12 -13.94
N LYS A 91 -1.07 17.39 -15.05
CA LYS A 91 0.12 16.97 -15.82
C LYS A 91 1.26 16.44 -14.93
N PRO A 92 1.02 15.33 -14.19
CA PRO A 92 2.06 14.70 -13.40
C PRO A 92 3.23 14.22 -14.27
N LYS A 93 4.45 14.57 -13.90
CA LYS A 93 5.69 14.20 -14.57
C LYS A 93 6.59 13.45 -13.60
N LEU A 94 7.00 12.24 -13.99
CA LEU A 94 7.91 11.41 -13.20
C LEU A 94 9.28 12.08 -13.10
N GLU A 95 9.81 12.15 -11.87
CA GLU A 95 11.16 12.65 -11.58
C GLU A 95 12.10 11.51 -11.21
N SER A 96 11.70 10.66 -10.25
CA SER A 96 12.51 9.51 -9.81
C SER A 96 11.63 8.37 -9.31
N ILE A 97 12.18 7.16 -9.38
CA ILE A 97 11.69 5.97 -8.68
C ILE A 97 12.85 5.46 -7.84
N ASP A 98 12.67 5.48 -6.52
CA ASP A 98 13.65 4.98 -5.56
C ASP A 98 13.08 3.70 -4.94
N VAL A 99 13.84 2.61 -4.97
CA VAL A 99 13.42 1.31 -4.43
C VAL A 99 14.45 0.83 -3.41
N SER A 100 13.98 0.37 -2.27
CA SER A 100 14.82 -0.24 -1.23
C SER A 100 14.12 -1.41 -0.57
N LEU A 101 14.89 -2.44 -0.20
CA LEU A 101 14.38 -3.50 0.66
C LEU A 101 14.11 -2.88 2.04
N LEU A 102 12.85 -2.84 2.45
CA LEU A 102 12.44 -2.22 3.70
C LEU A 102 12.67 -3.18 4.87
N ARG A 103 12.14 -4.40 4.75
CA ARG A 103 12.22 -5.45 5.78
C ARG A 103 11.73 -6.78 5.23
N TYR A 104 11.91 -7.82 6.03
CA TYR A 104 11.16 -9.06 5.93
C TYR A 104 9.99 -9.02 6.89
N GLU A 105 8.80 -9.43 6.45
CA GLU A 105 7.63 -9.55 7.32
C GLU A 105 6.64 -10.61 6.81
N THR A 106 5.85 -11.13 7.73
CA THR A 106 4.74 -12.08 7.52
C THR A 106 3.55 -11.45 6.81
N TRP A 107 3.31 -10.15 7.01
CA TRP A 107 2.19 -9.39 6.44
C TRP A 107 2.67 -8.06 5.85
N ASN A 108 2.10 -7.67 4.71
CA ASN A 108 2.27 -6.34 4.15
C ASN A 108 1.23 -5.41 4.76
N SER A 109 1.69 -4.32 5.37
CA SER A 109 0.82 -3.36 6.02
C SER A 109 0.34 -2.29 5.06
N GLY A 110 -0.98 -2.11 4.99
CA GLY A 110 -1.62 -0.98 4.34
C GLY A 110 -2.44 -0.17 5.35
N TRP A 111 -2.99 0.95 4.89
CA TRP A 111 -3.68 1.89 5.78
C TRP A 111 -4.92 1.27 6.44
N PHE A 112 -5.82 0.68 5.66
CA PHE A 112 -7.08 0.06 6.15
C PHE A 112 -7.15 -1.43 5.80
N SER A 113 -6.02 -2.00 5.41
CA SER A 113 -6.00 -3.33 4.81
C SER A 113 -4.60 -3.91 4.83
N HIS A 114 -4.47 -5.10 5.40
CA HIS A 114 -3.21 -5.82 5.54
C HIS A 114 -3.33 -7.16 4.84
N TRP A 115 -2.29 -7.60 4.14
CA TRP A 115 -2.37 -8.84 3.37
C TRP A 115 -1.10 -9.67 3.43
N THR A 116 -1.23 -10.96 3.18
CA THR A 116 -0.12 -11.90 3.01
C THR A 116 -0.44 -12.90 1.91
N PHE A 117 0.54 -13.68 1.47
CA PHE A 117 0.31 -14.74 0.49
C PHE A 117 -0.50 -15.87 1.08
N ASP A 118 -1.44 -16.40 0.29
CA ASP A 118 -2.19 -17.58 0.67
C ASP A 118 -1.33 -18.84 0.50
N ASP A 119 -1.00 -19.50 1.60
CA ASP A 119 -0.26 -20.75 1.66
C ASP A 119 -1.14 -21.95 2.05
N GLY A 120 -2.47 -21.78 2.07
CA GLY A 120 -3.44 -22.85 2.31
C GLY A 120 -3.79 -23.10 3.79
N ARG A 121 -3.29 -22.27 4.71
CA ARG A 121 -3.69 -22.31 6.12
C ARG A 121 -5.19 -22.03 6.34
N LYS A 122 -5.72 -22.49 7.48
CA LYS A 122 -7.09 -22.21 7.91
C LYS A 122 -7.24 -20.74 8.28
N ASN A 123 -8.47 -20.23 8.20
CA ASN A 123 -8.78 -18.83 8.53
C ASN A 123 -8.30 -18.41 9.92
N ILE A 124 -8.53 -19.26 10.93
CA ILE A 124 -8.09 -18.99 12.30
C ILE A 124 -6.56 -18.81 12.41
N GLU A 125 -5.79 -19.60 11.66
CA GLU A 125 -4.32 -19.51 11.67
C GLU A 125 -3.83 -18.19 11.07
N TYR A 126 -4.53 -17.64 10.07
CA TYR A 126 -4.25 -16.31 9.54
C TYR A 126 -4.62 -15.19 10.50
N VAL A 127 -5.77 -15.31 11.18
CA VAL A 127 -6.18 -14.35 12.21
C VAL A 127 -5.18 -14.32 13.36
N GLU A 128 -4.71 -15.48 13.81
CA GLU A 128 -3.66 -15.58 14.82
C GLU A 128 -2.31 -15.03 14.33
N SER A 129 -1.93 -15.31 13.08
CA SER A 129 -0.72 -14.76 12.43
C SER A 129 -0.76 -13.23 12.38
N PHE A 130 -1.90 -12.67 11.98
CA PHE A 130 -2.08 -11.23 11.97
C PHE A 130 -2.06 -10.65 13.38
N GLY A 131 -2.67 -11.30 14.37
CA GLY A 131 -2.57 -10.88 15.76
C GLY A 131 -1.15 -10.85 16.30
N ARG A 132 -0.30 -11.79 15.89
CA ARG A 132 1.14 -11.73 16.20
C ARG A 132 1.81 -10.51 15.57
N LEU A 133 1.51 -10.18 14.31
CA LEU A 133 1.98 -8.93 13.69
C LEU A 133 1.54 -7.71 14.51
N VAL A 134 0.25 -7.61 14.84
CA VAL A 134 -0.29 -6.47 15.60
C VAL A 134 0.47 -6.30 16.92
N THR A 135 0.59 -7.37 17.71
CA THR A 135 1.33 -7.32 18.98
C THR A 135 2.80 -6.97 18.82
N ARG A 136 3.46 -7.34 17.71
CA ARG A 136 4.84 -6.91 17.44
C ARG A 136 4.91 -5.42 17.13
N MET A 137 3.99 -4.91 16.32
CA MET A 137 3.95 -3.51 15.91
C MET A 137 3.57 -2.58 17.06
N GLU A 138 2.67 -2.99 17.95
CA GLU A 138 2.30 -2.24 19.17
C GLU A 138 3.49 -2.01 20.13
N ARG A 139 4.55 -2.83 20.04
CA ARG A 139 5.78 -2.67 20.84
C ARG A 139 6.78 -1.68 20.23
N ILE A 140 6.50 -1.17 19.03
CA ILE A 140 7.33 -0.20 18.34
C ILE A 140 6.66 1.16 18.54
N ASP A 141 7.24 2.02 19.39
CA ASP A 141 6.64 3.27 19.91
C ASP A 141 6.15 4.27 18.84
N ASP A 142 6.52 4.11 17.57
CA ASP A 142 6.13 4.99 16.45
C ASP A 142 5.31 4.28 15.35
N TYR A 143 4.88 3.02 15.56
CA TYR A 143 4.19 2.25 14.52
C TYR A 143 2.68 2.16 14.78
N CYS A 144 1.89 2.80 13.91
CA CYS A 144 0.43 2.75 13.94
C CYS A 144 -0.08 1.87 12.80
N LEU A 145 -0.88 0.85 13.12
CA LEU A 145 -1.61 0.02 12.15
C LEU A 145 -3.00 0.58 11.85
N MET A 146 -3.23 1.86 12.20
CA MET A 146 -4.36 2.68 11.79
C MET A 146 -5.72 2.14 12.24
N GLY A 147 -5.77 1.43 13.38
CA GLY A 147 -6.98 0.83 13.92
C GLY A 147 -6.98 -0.70 13.92
N ALA A 148 -6.00 -1.35 13.30
CA ALA A 148 -5.90 -2.81 13.33
C ALA A 148 -5.53 -3.35 14.72
N GLU A 149 -5.14 -2.49 15.65
CA GLU A 149 -4.99 -2.81 17.07
C GLU A 149 -6.33 -3.25 17.68
N ASP A 150 -7.45 -2.70 17.18
CA ASP A 150 -8.80 -3.04 17.59
C ASP A 150 -9.31 -4.31 16.90
N LYS A 151 -9.08 -5.48 17.50
CA LYS A 151 -9.47 -6.79 16.94
C LYS A 151 -10.94 -6.92 16.51
N TRP A 152 -11.85 -6.19 17.16
CA TRP A 152 -13.28 -6.19 16.83
C TRP A 152 -13.59 -5.49 15.49
N ARG A 153 -12.63 -4.74 14.93
CA ARG A 153 -12.73 -4.17 13.58
C ARG A 153 -12.28 -5.12 12.49
N TRP A 154 -11.63 -6.23 12.82
CA TRP A 154 -11.08 -7.10 11.79
C TRP A 154 -12.20 -7.78 11.02
N HIS A 155 -12.19 -7.58 9.71
CA HIS A 155 -13.17 -8.20 8.85
C HIS A 155 -12.57 -8.62 7.50
N GLY A 156 -13.27 -9.54 6.86
CA GLY A 156 -13.10 -9.89 5.47
C GLY A 156 -14.08 -9.14 4.57
N LYS A 157 -14.21 -9.62 3.33
CA LYS A 157 -15.27 -9.22 2.40
C LYS A 157 -15.89 -10.45 1.74
N SER A 158 -17.19 -10.36 1.42
CA SER A 158 -17.92 -11.32 0.59
C SER A 158 -17.24 -11.54 -0.77
N ASP A 159 -17.59 -12.62 -1.48
CA ASP A 159 -16.98 -12.95 -2.78
C ASP A 159 -17.16 -11.83 -3.83
N ASP A 160 -18.27 -11.07 -3.76
CA ASP A 160 -18.54 -9.91 -4.60
C ASP A 160 -17.97 -8.58 -4.04
N GLY A 161 -17.35 -8.62 -2.86
CA GLY A 161 -16.67 -7.50 -2.22
C GLY A 161 -17.57 -6.47 -1.54
N LYS A 162 -18.89 -6.71 -1.46
CA LYS A 162 -19.87 -5.72 -1.00
C LYS A 162 -20.16 -5.75 0.49
N GLU A 163 -20.11 -6.93 1.10
CA GLU A 163 -20.49 -7.13 2.50
C GLU A 163 -19.27 -7.53 3.33
N ASP A 164 -19.25 -7.10 4.59
CA ASP A 164 -18.24 -7.54 5.55
C ASP A 164 -18.52 -8.99 5.97
N THR A 165 -17.45 -9.73 6.21
CA THR A 165 -17.48 -11.14 6.63
C THR A 165 -16.46 -11.35 7.73
N ASP A 166 -16.48 -12.53 8.37
CA ASP A 166 -15.44 -12.88 9.32
C ASP A 166 -14.05 -12.88 8.65
N PRO A 167 -13.00 -12.41 9.34
CA PRO A 167 -11.66 -12.40 8.80
C PRO A 167 -11.09 -13.84 8.66
N PRO A 168 -10.13 -14.05 7.74
CA PRO A 168 -9.63 -13.11 6.74
C PRO A 168 -10.54 -13.05 5.49
N CYS A 169 -10.42 -11.96 4.74
CA CYS A 169 -10.95 -11.83 3.39
C CYS A 169 -10.36 -12.88 2.45
N ARG A 170 -11.24 -13.67 1.85
CA ARG A 170 -10.95 -14.65 0.78
C ARG A 170 -11.87 -14.45 -0.43
N CYS A 171 -12.25 -13.20 -0.71
CA CYS A 171 -13.09 -12.90 -1.86
C CYS A 171 -12.42 -13.32 -3.18
N MET A 172 -13.19 -13.34 -4.28
CA MET A 172 -12.66 -13.71 -5.61
C MET A 172 -11.42 -12.90 -6.00
N GLY A 173 -11.38 -11.60 -5.66
CA GLY A 173 -10.24 -10.74 -5.92
C GLY A 173 -8.97 -11.13 -5.15
N CYS A 174 -9.11 -11.55 -3.89
CA CYS A 174 -7.97 -12.03 -3.08
C CYS A 174 -7.49 -13.40 -3.60
N LYS A 175 -8.41 -14.31 -3.89
CA LYS A 175 -8.12 -15.64 -4.48
C LYS A 175 -7.36 -15.52 -5.80
N ALA A 176 -7.82 -14.65 -6.71
CA ALA A 176 -7.18 -14.43 -8.01
C ALA A 176 -5.74 -13.90 -7.89
N LYS A 177 -5.42 -13.17 -6.81
CA LYS A 177 -4.09 -12.66 -6.50
C LYS A 177 -3.24 -13.64 -5.68
N GLY A 178 -3.81 -14.76 -5.22
CA GLY A 178 -3.13 -15.70 -4.33
C GLY A 178 -2.76 -15.09 -2.97
N ILE A 179 -3.62 -14.21 -2.44
CA ILE A 179 -3.43 -13.54 -1.16
C ILE A 179 -4.62 -13.80 -0.22
N VAL A 180 -4.38 -13.63 1.06
CA VAL A 180 -5.42 -13.37 2.07
C VAL A 180 -5.24 -11.98 2.63
N ARG A 181 -6.33 -11.37 3.10
CA ARG A 181 -6.33 -9.98 3.56
C ARG A 181 -7.18 -9.81 4.81
N ILE A 182 -6.81 -8.90 5.70
CA ILE A 182 -7.64 -8.47 6.83
C ILE A 182 -7.82 -6.97 6.71
N ASP A 183 -9.07 -6.54 6.61
CA ASP A 183 -9.48 -5.13 6.62
C ASP A 183 -9.86 -4.70 8.04
N HIS A 184 -9.87 -3.39 8.30
CA HIS A 184 -10.25 -2.77 9.59
C HIS A 184 -10.62 -1.28 9.42
#